data_AF-A0A0P7FW11-F1
#
_entry.id   AF-A0A0P7FW11-F1
#
_cell.length_a   1.000
_cell.length_b   1.000
_cell.length_c   1.000
_cell.angle_alpha   90.00
_cell.angle_beta   90.00
_cell.angle_gamma   90.00
#
_symmetry.space_group_name_H-M   'P 1'
#
loop_
_entity.id
_entity.type
_entity.pdbx_description
1 polymer ?
#
loop_
_entity_poly.entity_id
_entity_poly.type
_entity_poly.pdbx_seq_one_letter_code
_entity_poly.pdbx_strand_id
1 'polypeptide(L)'
;MTIRRAASLLREQFTRPSIGWLVLYAALFNVVFSVTRVFEQPALRSVGVPVAGLGALYAGFKIVSAIATGVAGAVQDRLGTRGVMLSLVPVFGVLYASFAVFPLLLVPAVFTRRAVSQLVRPVRNEYLNDRLGDLGRATVLSGVSMALSLASGTANLLGGRVAEGLGAVTFLSATGVAVSVVAGALWLLTSPVREDTGPATTTATGSADSSSSVADP
;
A
#
# COMPACT_ATOMS: atom_id res chain seq x y z
N MET A 1 -6.06 -30.12 3.91
CA MET A 1 -4.82 -29.38 3.61
C MET A 1 -3.92 -29.44 4.84
N THR A 2 -2.71 -29.98 4.75
CA THR A 2 -1.80 -30.16 5.91
C THR A 2 -0.93 -28.92 6.12
N ILE A 3 -0.61 -28.55 7.36
CA ILE A 3 0.19 -27.35 7.72
C ILE A 3 1.48 -27.24 6.90
N ARG A 4 2.20 -28.36 6.74
CA ARG A 4 3.44 -28.43 5.95
C ARG A 4 3.25 -28.04 4.49
N ARG A 5 2.12 -28.39 3.88
CA ARG A 5 1.78 -28.01 2.50
C ARG A 5 1.42 -26.52 2.40
N ALA A 6 0.72 -25.96 3.39
CA ALA A 6 0.46 -24.53 3.43
C ALA A 6 1.78 -23.73 3.54
N ALA A 7 2.70 -24.17 4.40
CA ALA A 7 4.01 -23.54 4.56
C ALA A 7 4.88 -23.63 3.29
N SER A 8 4.87 -24.77 2.59
CA SER A 8 5.61 -24.91 1.33
C SER A 8 5.03 -24.00 0.25
N LEU A 9 3.71 -23.93 0.12
CA LEU A 9 3.02 -23.05 -0.83
C LEU A 9 3.33 -21.57 -0.56
N LEU A 10 3.30 -21.15 0.70
CA LEU A 10 3.64 -19.77 1.08
C LEU A 10 5.10 -19.44 0.75
N ARG A 11 6.04 -20.35 1.07
CA ARG A 11 7.45 -20.18 0.73
C ARG A 11 7.66 -20.05 -0.77
N GLU A 12 7.04 -20.92 -1.55
CA GLU A 12 7.13 -20.90 -3.01
C GLU A 12 6.58 -19.58 -3.58
N GLN A 13 5.42 -19.12 -3.13
CA GLN A 13 4.85 -17.86 -3.62
C GLN A 13 5.64 -16.63 -3.16
N PHE A 14 6.14 -16.59 -1.92
CA PHE A 14 6.92 -15.45 -1.42
C PHE A 14 8.34 -15.39 -1.99
N THR A 15 8.87 -16.51 -2.51
CA THR A 15 10.14 -16.50 -3.24
C THR A 15 9.98 -16.02 -4.68
N ARG A 16 8.76 -16.01 -5.23
CA ARG A 16 8.49 -15.38 -6.55
C ARG A 16 8.72 -13.87 -6.42
N PRO A 17 9.65 -13.28 -7.20
CA PRO A 17 9.99 -11.86 -7.07
C PRO A 17 8.78 -10.92 -7.22
N SER A 18 7.82 -11.23 -8.08
CA SER A 18 6.59 -10.44 -8.26
C SER A 18 5.72 -10.36 -7.00
N ILE A 19 5.75 -11.37 -6.13
CA ILE A 19 4.96 -11.41 -4.90
C ILE A 19 5.82 -10.97 -3.71
N GLY A 20 7.00 -11.57 -3.54
CA GLY A 20 7.86 -11.33 -2.37
C GLY A 20 8.24 -9.86 -2.21
N TRP A 21 8.68 -9.20 -3.29
CA TRP A 21 9.08 -7.79 -3.23
C TRP A 21 7.89 -6.86 -2.97
N LEU A 22 6.73 -7.14 -3.55
CA LEU A 22 5.50 -6.40 -3.25
C LEU A 22 5.09 -6.58 -1.78
N VAL A 23 5.14 -7.80 -1.25
CA VAL A 23 4.76 -8.08 0.14
C VAL A 23 5.71 -7.36 1.10
N LEU A 24 7.01 -7.36 0.83
CA LEU A 24 7.99 -6.59 1.61
C LEU A 24 7.70 -5.10 1.55
N TYR A 25 7.49 -4.56 0.35
CA TYR A 25 7.15 -3.14 0.16
C TYR A 25 5.84 -2.76 0.86
N ALA A 26 4.81 -3.58 0.73
CA ALA A 26 3.52 -3.40 1.38
C ALA A 26 3.63 -3.50 2.91
N ALA A 27 4.51 -4.36 3.44
CA ALA A 27 4.76 -4.47 4.87
C ALA A 27 5.37 -3.17 5.43
N LEU A 28 6.31 -2.54 4.72
CA LEU A 28 6.89 -1.25 5.11
C LEU A 28 5.81 -0.17 5.28
N PHE A 29 4.92 0.03 4.30
CA PHE A 29 3.85 1.01 4.42
C PHE A 29 2.74 0.57 5.38
N ASN A 30 2.52 -0.73 5.57
CA ASN A 30 1.61 -1.23 6.59
C ASN A 30 2.12 -0.91 8.01
N VAL A 31 3.45 -0.88 8.21
CA VAL A 31 4.06 -0.37 9.45
C VAL A 31 3.69 1.09 9.66
N VAL A 32 3.92 1.97 8.67
CA VAL A 32 3.52 3.39 8.76
C VAL A 32 2.03 3.52 9.08
N PHE A 33 1.17 2.81 8.34
CA PHE A 33 -0.27 2.88 8.58
C PHE A 33 -0.64 2.40 9.97
N SER A 34 -0.03 1.33 10.46
CA SER A 34 -0.31 0.79 11.79
C SER A 34 0.16 1.72 12.89
N VAL A 35 1.43 2.12 12.83
CA VAL A 35 2.06 2.98 13.84
C VAL A 35 1.32 4.31 13.92
N THR A 36 1.05 4.97 12.79
CA THR A 36 0.28 6.22 12.80
C THR A 36 -1.09 6.06 13.44
N ARG A 37 -1.76 4.91 13.26
CA ARG A 37 -3.06 4.66 13.93
C ARG A 37 -2.91 4.53 15.44
N VAL A 38 -1.87 3.85 15.91
CA VAL A 38 -1.65 3.61 17.35
C VAL A 38 -1.27 4.91 18.05
N PHE A 39 -0.41 5.71 17.44
CA PHE A 39 0.08 6.97 18.00
C PHE A 39 -0.76 8.19 17.60
N GLU A 40 -1.85 8.01 16.86
CA GLU A 40 -2.69 9.08 16.33
C GLU A 40 -3.19 10.02 17.44
N GLN A 41 -3.85 9.44 18.44
CA GLN A 41 -4.41 10.18 19.56
C GLN A 41 -3.34 10.88 20.41
N PRO A 42 -2.28 10.21 20.90
CA PRO A 42 -1.25 10.89 21.68
C PRO A 42 -0.52 11.98 20.88
N ALA A 43 -0.24 11.74 19.59
CA ALA A 43 0.39 12.74 18.74
C ALA A 43 -0.52 13.96 18.52
N LEU A 44 -1.80 13.77 18.23
CA LEU A 44 -2.76 14.87 18.04
C LEU A 44 -2.95 15.70 19.32
N ARG A 45 -2.99 15.03 20.49
CA ARG A 45 -3.06 15.74 21.78
C ARG A 45 -1.80 16.54 22.06
N SER A 46 -0.62 16.01 21.70
CA SER A 46 0.65 16.71 21.89
C SER A 46 0.79 17.99 21.06
N VAL A 47 0.07 18.10 19.94
CA VAL A 47 0.01 19.32 19.10
C VAL A 47 -1.21 20.20 19.41
N GLY A 48 -1.89 19.96 20.53
CA GLY A 48 -2.94 20.83 21.06
C GLY A 48 -4.37 20.52 20.60
N VAL A 49 -4.61 19.38 19.91
CA VAL A 49 -5.98 19.00 19.53
C VAL A 49 -6.77 18.57 20.77
N PRO A 50 -7.88 19.27 21.12
CA PRO A 50 -8.67 18.92 22.28
C PRO A 50 -9.42 17.60 22.08
N VAL A 51 -9.77 16.93 23.18
CA VAL A 51 -10.49 15.64 23.14
C VAL A 51 -11.81 15.75 22.37
N ALA A 52 -12.55 16.85 22.56
CA ALA A 52 -13.78 17.11 21.82
C ALA A 52 -13.54 17.22 20.30
N GLY A 53 -12.38 17.75 19.88
CA GLY A 53 -11.98 17.84 18.47
C GLY A 53 -11.71 16.48 17.83
N LEU A 54 -11.37 15.44 18.61
CA LEU A 54 -11.15 14.09 18.09
C LEU A 54 -12.45 13.46 17.55
N GLY A 55 -13.60 13.79 18.16
CA GLY A 55 -14.90 13.34 17.66
C GLY A 55 -15.18 13.87 16.24
N ALA A 56 -14.98 15.17 16.04
CA ALA A 56 -15.12 15.81 14.73
C ALA A 56 -14.09 15.26 13.72
N LEU A 57 -12.85 15.04 14.15
CA LEU A 57 -11.80 14.44 13.33
C LEU A 57 -12.20 13.04 12.82
N TYR A 58 -12.71 12.17 13.70
CA TYR A 58 -13.15 10.83 13.35
C TYR A 58 -14.40 10.82 12.45
N ALA A 59 -15.31 11.78 12.63
CA ALA A 59 -16.39 12.00 11.68
C ALA A 59 -15.85 12.39 10.30
N GLY A 60 -14.87 13.30 10.26
CA GLY A 60 -14.16 13.66 9.03
C GLY A 60 -13.48 12.47 8.37
N PHE A 61 -12.90 11.55 9.14
CA PHE A 61 -12.30 10.32 8.58
C PHE A 61 -13.32 9.47 7.84
N LYS A 62 -14.58 9.42 8.28
CA LYS A 62 -15.63 8.67 7.57
C LYS A 62 -15.91 9.29 6.21
N ILE A 63 -16.02 10.62 6.15
CA ILE A 63 -16.23 11.36 4.90
C ILE A 63 -15.05 11.12 3.95
N VAL A 64 -13.82 11.33 4.42
CA VAL A 64 -12.61 11.11 3.61
C VAL A 64 -12.50 9.65 3.17
N SER A 65 -12.86 8.69 4.03
CA SER A 65 -12.86 7.28 3.65
C SER A 65 -13.91 6.98 2.57
N ALA A 66 -15.10 7.57 2.64
CA ALA A 66 -16.14 7.41 1.63
C ALA A 66 -15.69 7.98 0.27
N ILE A 67 -15.12 9.18 0.27
CA ILE A 67 -14.56 9.81 -0.95
C ILE A 67 -13.43 8.94 -1.51
N ALA A 68 -12.47 8.55 -0.66
CA ALA A 68 -11.33 7.74 -1.04
C ALA A 68 -11.72 6.41 -1.69
N THR A 69 -12.73 5.72 -1.13
CA THR A 69 -13.28 4.50 -1.73
C THR A 69 -13.98 4.79 -3.06
N GLY A 70 -14.74 5.89 -3.14
CA GLY A 70 -15.44 6.29 -4.38
C GLY A 70 -14.50 6.63 -5.54
N VAL A 71 -13.32 7.20 -5.25
CA VAL A 71 -12.33 7.54 -6.29
C VAL A 71 -11.27 6.46 -6.50
N ALA A 72 -11.27 5.37 -5.72
CA ALA A 72 -10.21 4.35 -5.76
C ALA A 72 -10.03 3.75 -7.16
N GLY A 73 -11.13 3.40 -7.84
CA GLY A 73 -11.10 2.89 -9.22
C GLY A 73 -10.48 3.89 -10.19
N ALA A 74 -10.96 5.13 -10.21
CA ALA A 74 -10.43 6.18 -11.09
C ALA A 74 -8.94 6.49 -10.84
N VAL A 75 -8.48 6.41 -9.58
CA VAL A 75 -7.06 6.58 -9.25
C VAL A 75 -6.25 5.39 -9.76
N GLN A 76 -6.74 4.17 -9.60
CA GLN A 76 -6.10 2.96 -10.09
C GLN A 76 -6.05 2.93 -11.63
N ASP A 77 -7.11 3.35 -12.32
CA ASP A 77 -7.16 3.42 -13.79
C ASP A 77 -6.13 4.42 -14.34
N ARG A 78 -5.92 5.54 -13.64
CA ARG A 78 -5.01 6.60 -14.08
C ARG A 78 -3.55 6.33 -13.75
N LEU A 79 -3.26 5.84 -12.55
CA LEU A 79 -1.90 5.66 -12.06
C LEU A 79 -1.38 4.22 -12.21
N GLY A 80 -2.29 3.26 -12.38
CA GLY A 80 -1.99 1.83 -12.29
C GLY A 80 -1.49 1.43 -10.90
N THR A 81 -1.32 0.11 -10.69
CA THR A 81 -0.75 -0.42 -9.44
C THR A 81 0.63 0.17 -9.16
N ARG A 82 1.46 0.30 -10.20
CA ARG A 82 2.82 0.81 -10.08
C ARG A 82 2.83 2.26 -9.61
N GLY A 83 2.04 3.14 -10.23
CA GLY A 83 1.99 4.55 -9.86
C GLY A 83 1.42 4.76 -8.46
N VAL A 84 0.35 4.04 -8.09
CA VAL A 84 -0.19 4.11 -6.72
C VAL A 84 0.84 3.66 -5.70
N MET A 85 1.49 2.51 -5.90
CA MET A 85 2.49 2.02 -4.95
C MET A 85 3.71 2.94 -4.86
N LEU A 86 4.25 3.42 -5.98
CA LEU A 86 5.40 4.32 -6.00
C LEU A 86 5.08 5.66 -5.31
N SER A 87 3.88 6.19 -5.49
CA SER A 87 3.46 7.47 -4.91
C SER A 87 3.53 7.48 -3.38
N LEU A 88 3.50 6.32 -2.73
CA LEU A 88 3.60 6.22 -1.27
C LEU A 88 4.92 6.78 -0.74
N VAL A 89 6.03 6.61 -1.48
CA VAL A 89 7.36 7.10 -1.05
C VAL A 89 7.38 8.63 -0.90
N PRO A 90 7.09 9.43 -1.94
CA PRO A 90 7.09 10.88 -1.78
C PRO A 90 5.95 11.37 -0.88
N VAL A 91 4.76 10.77 -0.94
CA VAL A 91 3.61 11.19 -0.13
C VAL A 91 3.92 11.06 1.36
N PHE A 92 4.39 9.90 1.82
CA PHE A 92 4.68 9.71 3.24
C PHE A 92 6.03 10.30 3.64
N GLY A 93 7.03 10.27 2.76
CA GLY A 93 8.35 10.83 3.04
C GLY A 93 8.27 12.33 3.31
N VAL A 94 7.66 13.10 2.40
CA VAL A 94 7.51 14.55 2.55
C VAL A 94 6.57 14.89 3.71
N LEU A 95 5.39 14.24 3.75
CA LEU A 95 4.38 14.56 4.75
C LEU A 95 4.88 14.29 6.17
N TYR A 96 5.62 13.20 6.40
CA TYR A 96 6.09 12.86 7.74
C TYR A 96 7.39 13.60 8.09
N ALA A 97 8.26 13.90 7.12
CA ALA A 97 9.39 14.80 7.34
C ALA A 97 8.92 16.19 7.78
N SER A 98 7.78 16.65 7.26
CA SER A 98 7.24 17.98 7.56
C SER A 98 6.94 18.22 9.05
N PHE A 99 6.70 17.16 9.83
CA PHE A 99 6.40 17.27 11.27
C PHE A 99 7.57 17.87 12.07
N ALA A 100 8.80 17.69 11.59
CA ALA A 100 9.98 18.25 12.23
C ALA A 100 10.02 19.79 12.17
N VAL A 101 9.33 20.39 11.20
CA VAL A 101 9.26 21.84 11.02
C VAL A 101 7.91 22.39 11.47
N PHE A 102 6.82 21.71 11.10
CA PHE A 102 5.45 22.12 11.40
C PHE A 102 4.66 20.93 11.98
N PRO A 103 4.70 20.71 13.30
CA PRO A 103 3.99 19.61 13.95
C PRO A 103 2.47 19.60 13.67
N LEU A 104 1.88 20.76 13.39
CA LEU A 104 0.46 20.89 13.07
C LEU A 104 0.05 20.19 11.76
N LEU A 105 1.00 19.90 10.87
CA LEU A 105 0.79 19.08 9.66
C LEU A 105 0.45 17.61 9.99
N LEU A 106 0.55 17.21 11.25
CA LEU A 106 0.02 15.92 11.71
C LEU A 106 -1.48 15.76 11.41
N VAL A 107 -2.28 16.83 11.54
CA VAL A 107 -3.72 16.78 11.28
C VAL A 107 -4.01 16.39 9.82
N PRO A 108 -3.53 17.11 8.79
CA PRO A 108 -3.71 16.67 7.42
C PRO A 108 -3.05 15.31 7.15
N ALA A 109 -1.96 14.97 7.83
CA ALA A 109 -1.32 13.67 7.63
C ALA A 109 -2.16 12.48 8.06
N VAL A 110 -2.92 12.58 9.16
CA VAL A 110 -3.81 11.49 9.60
C VAL A 110 -4.98 11.30 8.62
N PHE A 111 -5.49 12.38 8.02
CA PHE A 111 -6.46 12.31 6.93
C PHE A 111 -5.89 11.67 5.66
N THR A 112 -4.69 12.11 5.23
CA THR A 112 -4.01 11.52 4.07
C THR A 112 -3.74 10.05 4.27
N ARG A 113 -3.21 9.67 5.44
CA ARG A 113 -3.00 8.27 5.82
C ARG A 113 -4.31 7.48 5.78
N ARG A 114 -5.42 8.07 6.25
CA ARG A 114 -6.74 7.45 6.17
C ARG A 114 -7.16 7.20 4.72
N ALA A 115 -7.14 8.23 3.88
CA ALA A 115 -7.50 8.15 2.47
C ALA A 115 -6.65 7.08 1.75
N VAL A 116 -5.33 7.23 1.80
CA VAL A 116 -4.39 6.34 1.10
C VAL A 116 -4.53 4.90 1.55
N SER A 117 -4.77 4.64 2.84
CA SER A 117 -5.00 3.27 3.32
C SER A 117 -6.23 2.58 2.70
N GLN A 118 -7.25 3.35 2.30
CA GLN A 118 -8.42 2.82 1.59
C GLN A 118 -8.12 2.53 0.12
N LEU A 119 -7.21 3.27 -0.52
CA LEU A 119 -6.80 3.06 -1.91
C LEU A 119 -5.79 1.91 -2.07
N VAL A 120 -4.81 1.83 -1.17
CA VAL A 120 -3.70 0.86 -1.27
C VAL A 120 -4.17 -0.59 -1.12
N ARG A 121 -5.17 -0.82 -0.27
CA ARG A 121 -5.69 -2.17 0.01
C ARG A 121 -6.24 -2.86 -1.24
N PRO A 122 -7.22 -2.29 -1.98
CA PRO A 122 -7.75 -2.90 -3.20
C PRO A 122 -6.65 -3.07 -4.25
N VAL A 123 -5.85 -2.03 -4.53
CA VAL A 123 -4.77 -2.08 -5.52
C VAL A 123 -3.79 -3.23 -5.25
N ARG A 124 -3.34 -3.40 -4.00
CA ARG A 124 -2.45 -4.50 -3.61
C ARG A 124 -3.15 -5.85 -3.76
N ASN A 125 -4.41 -5.94 -3.32
CA ASN A 125 -5.15 -7.20 -3.36
C ASN A 125 -5.40 -7.63 -4.81
N GLU A 126 -5.73 -6.70 -5.71
CA GLU A 126 -5.89 -6.95 -7.14
C GLU A 126 -4.59 -7.42 -7.77
N TYR A 127 -3.49 -6.68 -7.57
CA TYR A 127 -2.18 -7.10 -8.07
C TYR A 127 -1.78 -8.51 -7.65
N LEU A 128 -2.02 -8.87 -6.38
CA LEU A 128 -1.76 -10.22 -5.86
C LEU A 128 -2.71 -11.25 -6.48
N ASN A 129 -4.00 -10.91 -6.58
CA ASN A 129 -5.01 -11.80 -7.16
C ASN A 129 -4.71 -12.15 -8.61
N ASP A 130 -4.25 -11.19 -9.41
CA ASP A 130 -3.94 -11.40 -10.84
C ASP A 130 -2.74 -12.33 -11.04
N ARG A 131 -1.90 -12.51 -10.01
CA ARG A 131 -0.64 -13.28 -10.07
C ARG A 131 -0.71 -14.63 -9.35
N LEU A 132 -1.83 -14.89 -8.70
CA LEU A 132 -2.10 -16.11 -7.95
C LEU A 132 -3.14 -16.94 -8.71
N GLY A 133 -2.78 -18.18 -9.07
CA GLY A 133 -3.76 -19.13 -9.60
C GLY A 133 -4.83 -19.49 -8.57
N ASP A 134 -5.93 -20.09 -9.04
CA ASP A 134 -7.12 -20.35 -8.20
C ASP A 134 -6.84 -21.29 -7.01
N LEU A 135 -5.92 -22.25 -7.19
CA LEU A 135 -5.52 -23.17 -6.13
C LEU A 135 -4.61 -22.47 -5.10
N GLY A 136 -5.10 -22.33 -3.87
CA GLY A 136 -4.32 -21.80 -2.74
C GLY A 136 -4.27 -20.28 -2.63
N ARG A 137 -4.96 -19.52 -3.50
CA ARG A 137 -5.05 -18.05 -3.46
C ARG A 137 -5.46 -17.53 -2.08
N ALA A 138 -6.50 -18.11 -1.48
CA ALA A 138 -6.97 -17.72 -0.15
C ALA A 138 -5.90 -17.93 0.94
N THR A 139 -5.11 -19.01 0.85
CA THR A 139 -4.01 -19.29 1.78
C THR A 139 -2.90 -18.26 1.62
N VAL A 140 -2.54 -17.89 0.39
CA VAL A 140 -1.49 -16.89 0.14
C VAL A 140 -1.93 -15.50 0.59
N LEU A 141 -3.15 -15.07 0.26
CA LEU A 141 -3.70 -13.79 0.73
C LEU A 141 -3.74 -13.72 2.26
N SER A 142 -4.08 -14.84 2.91
CA SER A 142 -4.04 -14.94 4.38
C SER A 142 -2.60 -14.82 4.88
N GLY A 143 -1.65 -15.52 4.26
CA GLY A 143 -0.22 -15.42 4.58
C GLY A 143 0.34 -14.01 4.41
N VAL A 144 -0.08 -13.29 3.36
CA VAL A 144 0.27 -11.87 3.16
C VAL A 144 -0.29 -11.02 4.30
N SER A 145 -1.56 -11.21 4.64
CA SER A 145 -2.20 -10.49 5.74
C SER A 145 -1.52 -10.77 7.09
N MET A 146 -1.10 -12.02 7.32
CA MET A 146 -0.32 -12.41 8.50
C MET A 146 1.06 -11.74 8.51
N ALA A 147 1.78 -11.72 7.39
CA ALA A 147 3.08 -11.07 7.29
C ALA A 147 2.99 -9.56 7.57
N LEU A 148 2.00 -8.90 6.97
CA LEU A 148 1.72 -7.48 7.20
C LEU A 148 1.34 -7.20 8.66
N SER A 149 0.48 -8.05 9.24
CA SER A 149 0.05 -7.91 10.64
C SER A 149 1.21 -8.16 11.61
N LEU A 150 2.07 -9.13 11.31
CA LEU A 150 3.25 -9.42 12.11
C LEU A 150 4.23 -8.25 12.07
N ALA A 151 4.55 -7.73 10.88
CA ALA A 151 5.41 -6.55 10.73
C ALA A 151 4.87 -5.35 11.51
N SER A 152 3.57 -5.07 11.39
CA SER A 152 2.91 -3.98 12.11
C SER A 152 2.84 -4.21 13.61
N GLY A 153 2.55 -5.44 14.07
CA GLY A 153 2.49 -5.78 15.48
C GLY A 153 3.85 -5.62 16.15
N THR A 154 4.91 -6.14 15.51
CA THR A 154 6.29 -5.94 15.95
C THR A 154 6.66 -4.46 15.97
N ALA A 155 6.33 -3.71 14.92
CA ALA A 155 6.63 -2.28 14.87
C ALA A 155 5.87 -1.47 15.93
N ASN A 156 4.61 -1.79 16.23
CA ASN A 156 3.86 -1.14 17.30
C ASN A 156 4.48 -1.44 18.67
N LEU A 157 4.89 -2.69 18.92
CA LEU A 157 5.51 -3.10 20.18
C LEU A 157 6.87 -2.40 20.40
N LEU A 158 7.74 -2.43 19.40
CA LEU A 158 9.04 -1.77 19.46
C LEU A 158 8.89 -0.25 19.47
N GLY A 159 7.96 0.26 18.68
CA GLY A 159 7.63 1.67 18.56
C GLY A 159 7.14 2.29 19.86
N GLY A 160 6.40 1.54 20.69
CA GLY A 160 6.02 1.96 22.04
C GLY A 160 7.21 2.43 22.87
N ARG A 161 8.25 1.59 22.96
CA ARG A 161 9.46 1.90 23.72
C ARG A 161 10.25 3.07 23.14
N VAL A 162 10.33 3.17 21.82
CA VAL A 162 11.04 4.27 21.15
C VAL A 162 10.30 5.59 21.34
N ALA A 163 8.96 5.57 21.26
CA ALA A 163 8.12 6.74 21.42
C ALA A 163 8.09 7.29 22.85
N GLU A 164 8.29 6.45 23.87
CA GLU A 164 8.44 6.90 25.26
C GLU A 164 9.62 7.86 25.43
N GLY A 165 10.73 7.65 24.70
CA GLY A 165 11.90 8.52 24.76
C GLY A 165 11.85 9.72 23.80
N LEU A 166 11.37 9.53 22.57
CA LEU A 166 11.40 10.56 21.51
C LEU A 166 10.15 11.44 21.44
N GLY A 167 9.06 11.00 22.07
CA GLY A 167 7.73 11.56 21.86
C GLY A 167 7.06 11.06 20.58
N ALA A 168 5.73 11.09 20.56
CA ALA A 168 4.93 10.50 19.47
C ALA A 168 5.14 11.19 18.11
N VAL A 169 5.27 12.51 18.07
CA VAL A 169 5.42 13.27 16.82
C VAL A 169 6.76 12.98 16.15
N THR A 170 7.86 13.05 16.92
CA THR A 170 9.21 12.73 16.44
C THR A 170 9.30 11.29 15.97
N PHE A 171 8.72 10.35 16.75
CA PHE A 171 8.69 8.95 16.38
C PHE A 171 7.94 8.69 15.06
N LEU A 172 6.78 9.34 14.88
CA LEU A 172 6.04 9.26 13.62
C LEU A 172 6.87 9.83 12.47
N SER A 173 7.43 11.03 12.63
CA SER A 173 8.28 11.66 11.62
C SER A 173 9.43 10.74 11.20
N ALA A 174 10.20 10.23 12.15
CA ALA A 174 11.30 9.30 11.91
C ALA A 174 10.84 8.03 11.21
N THR A 175 9.72 7.43 11.63
CA THR A 175 9.18 6.21 11.02
C THR A 175 8.78 6.44 9.57
N GLY A 176 8.06 7.52 9.27
CA GLY A 176 7.62 7.84 7.92
C GLY A 176 8.79 8.12 6.98
N VAL A 177 9.80 8.86 7.45
CA VAL A 177 11.03 9.14 6.68
C VAL A 177 11.84 7.85 6.47
N ALA A 178 12.12 7.09 7.52
CA ALA A 178 12.90 5.86 7.44
C ALA A 178 12.25 4.84 6.50
N VAL A 179 10.93 4.63 6.63
CA VAL A 179 10.20 3.74 5.74
C VAL A 179 10.25 4.25 4.30
N SER A 180 10.07 5.55 4.06
CA SER A 180 10.09 6.10 2.70
C SER A 180 11.47 5.98 2.06
N VAL A 181 12.55 6.17 2.82
CA VAL A 181 13.93 5.97 2.35
C VAL A 181 14.16 4.49 2.00
N VAL A 182 13.82 3.57 2.90
CA VAL A 182 13.99 2.13 2.67
C VAL A 182 13.13 1.65 1.50
N ALA A 183 11.88 2.11 1.40
CA ALA A 183 10.97 1.78 0.32
C ALA A 183 11.43 2.38 -1.02
N GLY A 184 11.96 3.60 -1.02
CA GLY A 184 12.55 4.23 -2.21
C GLY A 184 13.79 3.48 -2.69
N ALA A 185 14.69 3.13 -1.77
CA ALA A 185 15.86 2.31 -2.09
C ALA A 185 15.44 0.93 -2.64
N LEU A 186 14.48 0.27 -2.00
CA LEU A 186 13.92 -0.99 -2.48
C LEU A 186 13.33 -0.84 -3.88
N TRP A 187 12.64 0.26 -4.15
CA TRP A 187 12.07 0.54 -5.46
C TRP A 187 13.14 0.64 -6.54
N LEU A 188 14.22 1.38 -6.27
CA LEU A 188 15.35 1.56 -7.18
C LEU A 188 16.12 0.25 -7.42
N LEU A 189 16.21 -0.62 -6.42
CA LEU A 189 17.02 -1.84 -6.50
C LEU A 189 16.27 -3.04 -7.11
N THR A 190 14.95 -3.17 -6.90
CA THR A 190 14.25 -4.44 -7.23
C THR A 190 12.96 -4.28 -8.02
N SER A 191 12.47 -3.05 -8.25
CA SER A 191 11.13 -2.72 -8.80
C SER A 191 10.01 -3.63 -8.24
N PRO A 192 9.51 -3.35 -7.03
CA PRO A 192 8.55 -4.19 -6.31
C PRO A 192 7.30 -4.54 -7.11
N VAL A 193 6.79 -3.58 -7.88
CA VAL A 193 5.70 -3.80 -8.83
C VAL A 193 6.30 -4.06 -10.21
N ARG A 194 6.11 -5.29 -10.69
CA ARG A 194 6.43 -5.68 -12.07
C ARG A 194 5.21 -5.48 -12.95
N GLU A 195 5.40 -4.80 -14.07
CA GLU A 195 4.42 -4.73 -15.16
C GLU A 195 4.40 -6.07 -15.89
N ASP A 196 3.22 -6.53 -16.27
CA ASP A 196 3.09 -7.68 -17.15
C ASP A 196 3.44 -7.20 -18.56
N THR A 197 4.70 -7.40 -18.98
CA THR A 197 5.03 -7.37 -20.41
C THR A 197 4.34 -8.56 -21.07
N GLY A 198 3.07 -8.39 -21.42
CA GLY A 198 2.47 -9.19 -22.48
C GLY A 198 3.26 -8.95 -23.77
N PRO A 199 3.55 -9.98 -24.58
CA PRO A 199 4.24 -9.79 -25.84
C PRO A 199 3.48 -8.75 -26.66
N ALA A 200 4.19 -7.74 -27.16
CA ALA A 200 3.65 -6.83 -28.14
C ALA A 200 3.14 -7.68 -29.31
N THR A 201 1.82 -7.83 -29.42
CA THR A 201 1.21 -8.30 -30.66
C THR A 201 1.37 -7.16 -31.66
N THR A 202 2.57 -7.06 -32.21
CA THR A 202 2.84 -6.32 -33.44
C THR A 202 2.17 -7.11 -34.56
N THR A 203 0.85 -7.03 -34.67
CA THR A 203 0.18 -7.36 -35.93
C THR A 203 0.32 -6.13 -36.82
N ALA A 204 1.52 -5.98 -37.36
CA ALA A 204 1.75 -5.12 -38.50
C ALA A 204 1.02 -5.72 -39.72
N THR A 205 0.13 -4.90 -40.28
CA THR A 205 -0.03 -4.70 -41.73
C THR A 205 -0.55 -5.86 -42.58
N GLY A 206 -1.77 -5.66 -43.10
CA GLY A 206 -2.02 -5.81 -44.54
C GLY A 206 -2.87 -7.00 -44.98
N SER A 207 -4.18 -6.76 -45.12
CA SER A 207 -4.95 -7.14 -46.31
C SER A 207 -6.37 -6.56 -46.21
N ALA A 208 -6.51 -5.29 -46.59
CA ALA A 208 -7.73 -4.84 -47.21
C ALA A 208 -7.76 -5.37 -48.67
N ASP A 209 -8.97 -5.52 -49.20
CA ASP A 209 -9.34 -5.88 -50.57
C ASP A 209 -9.12 -7.33 -51.04
N SER A 210 -10.21 -8.11 -51.00
CA SER A 210 -10.99 -8.31 -52.24
C SER A 210 -12.34 -8.97 -51.93
N SER A 211 -13.40 -8.20 -52.05
CA SER A 211 -14.77 -8.65 -52.24
C SER A 211 -14.99 -9.08 -53.71
N SER A 212 -15.44 -10.32 -53.93
CA SER A 212 -16.33 -10.74 -55.04
C SER A 212 -16.78 -12.17 -54.73
N SER A 213 -18.01 -12.40 -54.27
CA SER A 213 -19.20 -12.60 -55.12
C SER A 213 -18.96 -13.64 -56.22
N VAL A 214 -19.56 -14.83 -56.09
CA VAL A 214 -20.58 -15.40 -57.00
C VAL A 214 -20.90 -16.83 -56.54
N ALA A 215 -22.17 -17.20 -56.73
CA ALA A 215 -22.93 -18.29 -56.14
C ALA A 215 -22.62 -19.71 -56.67
N ASP A 216 -23.09 -20.68 -55.86
CA ASP A 216 -23.43 -22.10 -56.09
C ASP A 216 -23.94 -22.45 -57.52
N PRO A 217 -23.90 -23.73 -57.95
CA PRO A 217 -24.14 -24.95 -57.15
C PRO A 217 -23.16 -26.12 -57.26
#